data_AF-A0A0D6QBV1-F1
#
_entry.id   AF-A0A0D6QBV1-F1
#
_cell.length_a   1.000
_cell.length_b   1.000
_cell.length_c   1.000
_cell.angle_alpha   90.00
_cell.angle_beta   90.00
_cell.angle_gamma   90.00
#
_symmetry.space_group_name_H-M   'P 1'
#
loop_
_entity.id
_entity.type
_entity.pdbx_description
1 polymer ?
#
loop_
_entity_poly.entity_id
_entity_poly.type
_entity_poly.pdbx_seq_one_letter_code
_entity_poly.pdbx_strand_id
1 'polypeptide(L)'
;MPSLQSASGRSPSLSYSQDERLTRQNIEDLGRIIASEARGSNETAQLMVGWTVINRMKRRHLRSVSVVWQHNNYAHNHPATTISRRIAESLLSGQARDISQGATLFYSPLSMPKERDTNLHGFDIGSGLESVDGVRDRSGKPIKNYAPKWAKDWNRVRVFNVPEREFKFYRE
;
A
#
# COMPACT_ATOMS: atom_id res chain seq x y z
N MET A 1 5.72 57.21 20.89
CA MET A 1 4.96 56.16 21.60
C MET A 1 4.54 55.12 20.57
N PRO A 2 4.67 53.81 20.84
CA PRO A 2 5.38 52.88 19.95
C PRO A 2 4.49 52.03 19.03
N SER A 3 5.16 51.50 17.99
CA SER A 3 4.93 50.31 17.15
C SER A 3 3.69 49.43 17.37
N LEU A 4 3.21 48.82 16.29
CA LEU A 4 3.21 47.36 16.18
C LEU A 4 3.27 46.91 14.71
N GLN A 5 4.24 46.02 14.46
CA GLN A 5 4.57 45.38 13.19
C GLN A 5 3.58 44.26 12.83
N SER A 6 3.63 43.94 11.54
CA SER A 6 3.11 42.76 10.86
C SER A 6 3.13 41.45 11.65
N ALA A 7 2.09 40.63 11.46
CA ALA A 7 2.21 39.17 11.53
C ALA A 7 1.22 38.52 10.56
N SER A 8 1.54 38.55 9.26
CA SER A 8 1.00 37.59 8.31
C SER A 8 1.55 36.19 8.65
N GLY A 9 0.83 35.44 9.47
CA GLY A 9 1.13 34.06 9.80
C GLY A 9 0.93 33.15 8.58
N ARG A 10 1.94 33.07 7.70
CA ARG A 10 2.09 31.91 6.82
C ARG A 10 2.56 30.76 7.70
N SER A 11 1.67 29.80 7.96
CA SER A 11 2.07 28.47 8.39
C SER A 11 3.10 27.93 7.37
N PRO A 12 4.26 27.41 7.81
CA PRO A 12 5.16 26.75 6.89
C PRO A 12 4.50 25.45 6.46
N SER A 13 3.91 25.44 5.27
CA SER A 13 3.67 24.19 4.56
C SER A 13 5.04 23.55 4.37
N LEU A 14 5.33 22.50 5.14
CA LEU A 14 6.46 21.60 4.93
C LEU A 14 6.23 20.85 3.61
N SER A 15 6.40 21.59 2.50
CA SER A 15 6.59 21.05 1.17
C SER A 15 7.99 20.43 1.17
N TYR A 16 8.11 19.22 1.71
CA TYR A 16 9.24 18.36 1.38
C TYR A 16 9.33 18.33 -0.14
N SER A 17 10.46 18.77 -0.72
CA SER A 17 10.59 18.79 -2.16
C SER A 17 10.43 17.37 -2.66
N GLN A 18 9.47 17.14 -3.56
CA GLN A 18 9.27 15.85 -4.23
C GLN A 18 10.58 15.34 -4.86
N ASP A 19 11.45 16.29 -5.22
CA ASP A 19 12.81 16.10 -5.70
C ASP A 19 13.68 15.21 -4.78
N GLU A 20 13.61 15.37 -3.45
CA GLU A 20 14.43 14.58 -2.52
C GLU A 20 14.06 13.09 -2.50
N ARG A 21 12.82 12.75 -2.86
CA ARG A 21 12.36 11.35 -2.93
C ARG A 21 12.60 10.73 -4.29
N LEU A 22 12.80 11.52 -5.34
CA LEU A 22 12.99 11.06 -6.70
C LEU A 22 14.45 10.64 -6.94
N THR A 23 14.88 9.59 -6.26
CA THR A 23 16.21 9.00 -6.45
C THR A 23 16.10 7.69 -7.23
N ARG A 24 17.15 7.35 -8.00
CA ARG A 24 17.23 6.06 -8.70
C ARG A 24 17.02 4.87 -7.76
N GLN A 25 17.53 4.97 -6.53
CA GLN A 25 17.37 3.92 -5.53
C GLN A 25 15.91 3.79 -5.07
N ASN A 26 15.22 4.89 -4.77
CA ASN A 26 13.80 4.84 -4.40
C ASN A 26 12.92 4.31 -5.53
N ILE A 27 13.23 4.66 -6.79
CA ILE A 27 12.51 4.12 -7.95
C ILE A 27 12.70 2.61 -8.03
N GLU A 28 13.93 2.11 -7.86
CA GLU A 28 14.20 0.67 -7.90
C GLU A 28 13.53 -0.06 -6.73
N ASP A 29 13.64 0.47 -5.51
CA ASP A 29 13.06 -0.13 -4.31
C ASP A 29 11.53 -0.19 -4.39
N LEU A 30 10.88 0.92 -4.77
CA LEU A 30 9.43 0.94 -4.94
C LEU A 30 9.00 0.05 -6.12
N GLY A 31 9.77 0.03 -7.20
CA GLY A 31 9.53 -0.87 -8.32
C GLY A 31 9.60 -2.34 -7.93
N ARG A 32 10.54 -2.71 -7.05
CA ARG A 32 10.64 -4.08 -6.50
C ARG A 32 9.44 -4.44 -5.63
N ILE A 33 8.95 -3.52 -4.78
CA ILE A 33 7.71 -3.74 -4.01
C ILE A 33 6.55 -4.04 -4.95
N ILE A 34 6.32 -3.17 -5.94
CA ILE A 34 5.20 -3.31 -6.87
C ILE A 34 5.31 -4.62 -7.66
N ALA A 35 6.50 -4.98 -8.11
CA ALA A 35 6.75 -6.23 -8.83
C ALA A 35 6.57 -7.47 -7.94
N SER A 36 6.93 -7.38 -6.66
CA SER A 36 6.77 -8.49 -5.73
C SER A 36 5.33 -8.70 -5.27
N GLU A 37 4.59 -7.62 -5.04
CA GLU A 37 3.25 -7.66 -4.47
C GLU A 37 2.17 -7.80 -5.54
N ALA A 38 2.34 -7.20 -6.73
CA ALA A 38 1.25 -6.98 -7.67
C ALA A 38 1.59 -7.21 -9.15
N ARG A 39 2.69 -7.89 -9.49
CA ARG A 39 3.09 -8.13 -10.90
C ARG A 39 2.03 -8.81 -11.76
N GLY A 40 1.23 -9.71 -11.18
CA GLY A 40 0.16 -10.42 -11.88
C GLY A 40 -1.16 -9.65 -11.97
N SER A 41 -1.25 -8.49 -11.33
CA SER A 41 -2.47 -7.69 -11.24
C SER A 41 -2.43 -6.51 -12.20
N ASN A 42 -3.60 -5.90 -12.42
CA ASN A 42 -3.71 -4.74 -13.29
C ASN A 42 -2.97 -3.51 -12.76
N GLU A 43 -2.80 -2.51 -13.62
CA GLU A 43 -2.05 -1.29 -13.31
C GLU A 43 -2.67 -0.49 -12.14
N THR A 44 -3.99 -0.49 -11.98
CA THR A 44 -4.65 0.18 -10.85
C THR A 44 -4.28 -0.45 -9.51
N ALA A 45 -4.22 -1.79 -9.45
CA ALA A 45 -3.77 -2.50 -8.26
C ALA A 45 -2.29 -2.22 -7.96
N GLN A 46 -1.43 -2.22 -8.98
CA GLN A 46 -0.01 -1.88 -8.85
C GLN A 46 0.19 -0.44 -8.33
N LEU A 47 -0.56 0.52 -8.86
CA LEU A 47 -0.59 1.90 -8.37
C LEU A 47 -1.03 1.98 -6.91
N MET A 48 -2.08 1.25 -6.53
CA MET A 48 -2.59 1.25 -5.16
C MET A 48 -1.58 0.68 -4.16
N VAL A 49 -0.89 -0.42 -4.50
CA VAL A 49 0.21 -0.96 -3.71
C VAL A 49 1.29 0.12 -3.53
N GLY A 50 1.72 0.75 -4.61
CA GLY A 50 2.72 1.82 -4.56
C GLY A 50 2.27 3.01 -3.70
N TRP A 51 1.01 3.43 -3.80
CA TRP A 51 0.45 4.48 -2.97
C TRP A 51 0.49 4.16 -1.48
N THR A 52 0.30 2.90 -1.07
CA THR A 52 0.41 2.55 0.36
C THR A 52 1.82 2.83 0.90
N VAL A 53 2.85 2.60 0.10
CA VAL A 53 4.25 2.92 0.45
C VAL A 53 4.42 4.43 0.55
N ILE A 54 3.97 5.18 -0.45
CA ILE A 54 4.06 6.66 -0.45
C ILE A 54 3.34 7.27 0.75
N ASN A 55 2.16 6.77 1.10
CA ASN A 55 1.39 7.27 2.25
C ASN A 55 2.08 6.98 3.58
N ARG A 56 2.69 5.80 3.73
CA ARG A 56 3.54 5.50 4.89
C ARG A 56 4.76 6.42 4.96
N MET A 57 5.44 6.67 3.83
CA MET A 57 6.56 7.61 3.79
C MET A 57 6.13 9.00 4.23
N LYS A 58 5.01 9.51 3.69
CA LYS A 58 4.45 10.82 4.05
C LYS A 58 4.14 10.90 5.54
N ARG A 59 3.40 9.93 6.08
CA ARG A 59 2.98 9.90 7.49
C ARG A 59 4.16 9.81 8.47
N ARG A 60 5.21 9.07 8.10
CA ARG A 60 6.40 8.86 8.94
C ARG A 60 7.54 9.83 8.61
N HIS A 61 7.30 10.82 7.74
CA HIS A 61 8.32 11.78 7.28
C HIS A 61 9.59 11.13 6.71
N LEU A 62 9.44 9.99 6.02
CA LEU A 62 10.55 9.24 5.46
C LEU A 62 10.96 9.78 4.09
N ARG A 63 12.25 9.65 3.81
CA ARG A 63 12.88 9.99 2.52
C ARG A 63 13.26 8.77 1.69
N SER A 64 13.46 7.63 2.33
CA SER A 64 13.85 6.38 1.67
C SER A 64 12.72 5.35 1.67
N VAL A 65 12.45 4.77 0.50
CA VAL A 65 11.54 3.62 0.37
C VAL A 65 12.08 2.43 1.14
N SER A 66 13.40 2.27 1.19
CA SER A 66 14.03 1.14 1.88
C SER A 66 13.77 1.09 3.38
N VAL A 67 13.38 2.20 4.01
CA VAL A 67 12.98 2.22 5.43
C VAL A 67 11.54 1.72 5.61
N VAL A 68 10.69 1.88 4.60
CA VAL A 68 9.27 1.53 4.67
C VAL A 68 9.06 0.02 4.66
N TRP A 69 9.87 -0.72 3.89
CA TRP A 69 9.76 -2.18 3.78
C TRP A 69 10.57 -2.95 4.82
N GLN A 70 11.29 -2.26 5.71
CA GLN A 70 11.99 -2.90 6.83
C GLN A 70 10.98 -3.68 7.69
N HIS A 71 11.46 -4.73 8.35
CA HIS A 71 10.63 -5.67 9.13
C HIS A 71 9.59 -6.43 8.28
N ASN A 72 9.91 -6.72 7.01
CA ASN A 72 9.05 -7.50 6.10
C ASN A 72 7.64 -6.91 5.90
N ASN A 73 7.53 -5.58 5.97
CA ASN A 73 6.27 -4.88 5.76
C ASN A 73 5.73 -4.99 4.32
N TYR A 74 6.61 -5.29 3.38
CA TYR A 74 6.33 -5.49 1.96
C TYR A 74 7.27 -6.56 1.38
N ALA A 75 6.75 -7.42 0.51
CA ALA A 75 7.53 -8.30 -0.33
C ALA A 75 8.36 -7.49 -1.34
N HIS A 76 9.61 -7.89 -1.55
CA HIS A 76 10.57 -7.21 -2.44
C HIS A 76 11.65 -8.14 -3.00
N ASN A 77 11.33 -9.44 -3.03
CA ASN A 77 12.16 -10.54 -3.50
C ASN A 77 12.29 -10.62 -5.03
N HIS A 78 11.46 -9.89 -5.79
CA HIS A 78 11.54 -9.82 -7.24
C HIS A 78 12.23 -8.52 -7.71
N PRO A 79 13.01 -8.56 -8.79
CA PRO A 79 13.59 -7.36 -9.38
C PRO A 79 12.48 -6.46 -9.95
N ALA A 80 12.72 -5.15 -9.99
CA ALA A 80 11.77 -4.26 -10.64
C ALA A 80 11.69 -4.57 -12.14
N THR A 81 10.47 -4.58 -12.67
CA THR A 81 10.18 -4.64 -14.10
C THR A 81 10.11 -3.23 -14.69
N THR A 82 10.16 -3.11 -16.02
CA THR A 82 9.98 -1.82 -16.72
C THR A 82 8.68 -1.12 -16.32
N ILE A 83 7.57 -1.88 -16.24
CA ILE A 83 6.26 -1.33 -15.85
C ILE A 83 6.29 -0.82 -14.41
N SER A 84 6.78 -1.64 -13.46
CA SER A 84 6.84 -1.23 -12.06
C SER A 84 7.78 -0.05 -11.81
N ARG A 85 8.88 0.09 -12.57
CA ARG A 85 9.76 1.28 -12.48
C ARG A 85 9.04 2.54 -12.97
N ARG A 86 8.33 2.45 -14.09
CA ARG A 86 7.54 3.57 -14.63
C ARG A 86 6.46 4.01 -13.63
N ILE A 87 5.76 3.06 -13.00
CA ILE A 87 4.77 3.36 -11.96
C ILE A 87 5.45 4.02 -10.76
N ALA A 88 6.58 3.47 -10.28
CA ALA A 88 7.33 4.01 -9.16
C ALA A 88 7.80 5.46 -9.40
N GLU A 89 8.36 5.74 -10.58
CA GLU A 89 8.80 7.07 -10.99
C GLU A 89 7.62 8.06 -11.03
N SER A 90 6.48 7.65 -11.60
CA SER A 90 5.27 8.48 -11.65
C SER A 90 4.72 8.81 -10.25
N LEU A 91 4.78 7.85 -9.32
CA LEU A 91 4.37 8.06 -7.92
C LEU A 91 5.32 8.99 -7.16
N LEU A 92 6.63 8.77 -7.29
CA LEU A 92 7.65 9.54 -6.57
C LEU A 92 7.77 10.99 -7.08
N SER A 93 7.61 11.20 -8.39
CA SER A 93 7.57 12.53 -9.01
C SER A 93 6.26 13.28 -8.77
N GLY A 94 5.23 12.62 -8.21
CA GLY A 94 3.92 13.21 -7.98
C GLY A 94 3.05 13.39 -9.23
N GLN A 95 3.45 12.80 -10.36
CA GLN A 95 2.66 12.80 -11.60
C GLN A 95 1.44 11.88 -11.52
N ALA A 96 1.53 10.79 -10.76
CA ALA A 96 0.41 9.88 -10.56
C ALA A 96 -0.69 10.56 -9.74
N ARG A 97 -1.95 10.41 -10.18
CA ARG A 97 -3.11 10.83 -9.40
C ARG A 97 -3.25 9.97 -8.15
N ASP A 98 -3.49 10.62 -7.00
CA ASP A 98 -3.81 9.90 -5.76
C ASP A 98 -5.21 9.28 -5.85
N ILE A 99 -5.26 7.96 -5.92
CA ILE A 99 -6.48 7.13 -5.92
C ILE A 99 -6.66 6.39 -4.59
N SER A 100 -5.75 6.58 -3.64
CA SER A 100 -5.59 5.73 -2.48
C SER A 100 -6.45 6.10 -1.29
N GLN A 101 -7.01 7.32 -1.28
CA GLN A 101 -7.79 7.87 -0.17
C GLN A 101 -7.06 7.77 1.18
N GLY A 102 -5.72 7.79 1.16
CA GLY A 102 -4.87 7.67 2.34
C GLY A 102 -4.58 6.23 2.81
N ALA A 103 -4.89 5.22 2.01
CA ALA A 103 -4.61 3.83 2.36
C ALA A 103 -3.11 3.61 2.67
N THR A 104 -2.82 2.87 3.75
CA THR A 104 -1.45 2.53 4.17
C THR A 104 -1.24 1.04 4.40
N LEU A 105 -2.30 0.24 4.46
CA LEU A 105 -2.23 -1.21 4.57
C LEU A 105 -3.01 -1.87 3.44
N PHE A 106 -2.64 -3.10 3.11
CA PHE A 106 -3.47 -4.01 2.35
C PHE A 106 -3.19 -5.46 2.73
N TYR A 107 -4.08 -6.35 2.33
CA TYR A 107 -3.81 -7.79 2.23
C TYR A 107 -4.51 -8.37 1.00
N SER A 108 -4.09 -9.58 0.61
CA SER A 108 -4.74 -10.37 -0.45
C SER A 108 -5.57 -11.50 0.16
N PRO A 109 -6.91 -11.47 0.06
CA PRO A 109 -7.76 -12.59 0.47
C PRO A 109 -7.37 -13.93 -0.16
N LEU A 110 -6.90 -13.92 -1.42
CA LEU A 110 -6.38 -15.11 -2.09
C LEU A 110 -5.15 -15.69 -1.39
N SER A 111 -4.27 -14.86 -0.84
CA SER A 111 -3.06 -15.29 -0.14
C SER A 111 -3.25 -15.60 1.35
N MET A 112 -4.36 -15.17 1.96
CA MET A 112 -4.65 -15.46 3.37
C MET A 112 -5.07 -16.93 3.57
N PRO A 113 -4.88 -17.52 4.76
CA PRO A 113 -5.39 -18.85 5.05
C PRO A 113 -6.91 -18.89 4.90
N LYS A 114 -7.43 -20.04 4.50
CA LYS A 114 -8.85 -20.29 4.28
C LYS A 114 -9.47 -20.97 5.48
N GLU A 115 -10.79 -20.87 5.57
CA GLU A 115 -11.57 -21.66 6.52
C GLU A 115 -11.18 -23.15 6.39
N ARG A 116 -10.89 -23.81 7.51
CA ARG A 116 -10.40 -25.21 7.60
C ARG A 116 -8.91 -25.43 7.30
N ASP A 117 -8.14 -24.40 6.95
CA ASP A 117 -6.69 -24.53 6.94
C ASP A 117 -6.19 -24.81 8.37
N THR A 118 -5.31 -25.80 8.51
CA THR A 118 -4.79 -26.24 9.81
C THR A 118 -3.47 -25.56 10.18
N ASN A 119 -2.73 -25.05 9.19
CA ASN A 119 -1.50 -24.31 9.43
C ASN A 119 -1.74 -22.81 9.24
N LEU A 120 -1.86 -22.09 10.36
CA LEU A 120 -2.06 -20.65 10.40
C LEU A 120 -0.78 -19.89 10.82
N HIS A 121 0.33 -20.60 11.00
CA HIS A 121 1.57 -20.03 11.50
C HIS A 121 2.14 -18.98 10.53
N GLY A 122 2.55 -17.82 11.08
CA GLY A 122 3.15 -16.73 10.31
C GLY A 122 2.15 -15.77 9.67
N PHE A 123 0.84 -15.99 9.82
CA PHE A 123 -0.18 -15.06 9.36
C PHE A 123 -0.68 -14.19 10.52
N ASP A 124 -0.73 -12.87 10.28
CA ASP A 124 -1.50 -11.97 11.12
C ASP A 124 -2.99 -12.24 10.85
N ILE A 125 -3.66 -12.85 11.82
CA ILE A 125 -5.09 -13.16 11.79
C ILE A 125 -5.73 -12.69 13.09
N GLY A 126 -6.96 -12.18 13.03
CA GLY A 126 -7.64 -11.73 14.25
C GLY A 126 -8.99 -11.03 14.04
N SER A 127 -9.33 -10.70 12.80
CA SER A 127 -10.64 -10.13 12.45
C SER A 127 -11.70 -11.19 12.15
N GLY A 128 -11.36 -12.47 12.27
CA GLY A 128 -12.24 -13.59 11.96
C GLY A 128 -12.26 -13.97 10.48
N LEU A 129 -13.26 -14.77 10.12
CA LEU A 129 -13.49 -15.25 8.76
C LEU A 129 -14.43 -14.31 8.01
N GLU A 130 -14.13 -14.09 6.73
CA GLU A 130 -14.96 -13.28 5.84
C GLU A 130 -15.20 -13.98 4.51
N SER A 131 -16.33 -13.66 3.89
CA SER A 131 -16.62 -14.07 2.51
C SER A 131 -16.20 -12.96 1.55
N VAL A 132 -15.37 -13.29 0.57
CA VAL A 132 -14.95 -12.38 -0.50
C VAL A 132 -15.28 -13.01 -1.85
N ASP A 133 -15.95 -12.26 -2.72
CA ASP A 133 -16.34 -12.76 -4.03
C ASP A 133 -15.10 -13.19 -4.85
N GLY A 134 -15.22 -14.34 -5.51
CA GLY A 134 -14.15 -14.95 -6.29
C GLY A 134 -13.06 -15.68 -5.48
N VAL A 135 -13.13 -15.73 -4.15
CA VAL A 135 -12.30 -16.63 -3.32
C VAL A 135 -12.96 -18.00 -3.25
N ARG A 136 -12.26 -19.03 -3.73
CA ARG A 136 -12.79 -20.39 -3.89
C ARG A 136 -11.82 -21.45 -3.35
N ASP A 137 -12.36 -22.57 -2.91
CA ASP A 137 -11.58 -23.75 -2.57
C ASP A 137 -11.11 -24.52 -3.83
N ARG A 138 -10.38 -25.61 -3.63
CA ARG A 138 -9.86 -26.45 -4.74
C ARG A 138 -10.97 -27.09 -5.59
N SER A 139 -12.19 -27.20 -5.07
CA SER A 139 -13.36 -27.70 -5.80
C SER A 139 -14.14 -26.60 -6.51
N GLY A 140 -13.68 -25.34 -6.43
CA GLY A 140 -14.33 -24.18 -7.04
C GLY A 140 -15.49 -23.61 -6.20
N LYS A 141 -15.74 -24.10 -4.99
CA LYS A 141 -16.80 -23.59 -4.12
C LYS A 141 -16.34 -22.34 -3.37
N PRO A 142 -17.22 -21.34 -3.15
CA PRO A 142 -16.88 -20.19 -2.32
C PRO A 142 -16.38 -20.64 -0.94
N ILE A 143 -15.28 -20.03 -0.48
CA ILE A 143 -14.68 -20.32 0.82
C ILE A 143 -14.30 -19.02 1.50
N LYS A 144 -14.40 -18.99 2.83
CA LYS A 144 -14.00 -17.83 3.62
C LYS A 144 -12.48 -17.79 3.79
N ASN A 145 -11.91 -16.59 3.86
CA ASN A 145 -10.52 -16.38 4.27
C ASN A 145 -10.48 -15.77 5.67
N TYR A 146 -9.37 -15.98 6.38
CA TYR A 146 -9.06 -15.22 7.57
C TYR A 146 -8.64 -13.80 7.18
N ALA A 147 -9.14 -12.81 7.93
CA ALA A 147 -8.74 -11.42 7.78
C ALA A 147 -7.71 -11.02 8.85
N PRO A 148 -6.75 -10.13 8.51
CA PRO A 148 -5.74 -9.65 9.45
C PRO A 148 -6.33 -8.96 10.66
N LYS A 149 -5.67 -9.01 11.82
CA LYS A 149 -6.21 -8.44 13.07
C LYS A 149 -6.51 -6.95 12.96
N TRP A 150 -5.64 -6.19 12.32
CA TRP A 150 -5.81 -4.74 12.14
C TRP A 150 -6.99 -4.36 11.24
N ALA A 151 -7.49 -5.28 10.40
CA ALA A 151 -8.56 -4.97 9.45
C ALA A 151 -9.91 -4.68 10.14
N LYS A 152 -10.09 -5.08 11.41
CA LYS A 152 -11.31 -4.84 12.19
C LYS A 152 -11.51 -3.37 12.55
N ASP A 153 -10.42 -2.69 12.90
CA ASP A 153 -10.47 -1.34 13.46
C ASP A 153 -10.21 -0.27 12.40
N TRP A 154 -9.85 -0.67 11.18
CA TRP A 154 -9.40 0.22 10.12
C TRP A 154 -10.47 0.40 9.03
N ASN A 155 -10.46 1.57 8.41
CA ASN A 155 -11.41 1.95 7.38
C ASN A 155 -11.04 1.33 6.02
N ARG A 156 -11.96 0.52 5.49
CA ARG A 156 -11.83 -0.11 4.16
C ARG A 156 -11.83 0.94 3.05
N VAL A 157 -10.83 0.89 2.17
CA VAL A 157 -10.77 1.70 0.93
C VAL A 157 -11.16 0.84 -0.27
N ARG A 158 -12.24 1.23 -0.97
CA ARG A 158 -12.68 0.59 -2.21
C ARG A 158 -12.13 1.37 -3.40
N VAL A 159 -11.60 0.64 -4.37
CA VAL A 159 -11.00 1.19 -5.59
C VAL A 159 -11.62 0.49 -6.78
N PHE A 160 -12.12 1.27 -7.74
CA PHE A 160 -12.68 0.72 -8.96
C PHE A 160 -11.62 -0.08 -9.73
N ASN A 161 -12.03 -1.14 -10.43
CA ASN A 161 -11.15 -2.05 -11.17
C ASN A 161 -10.09 -2.81 -10.36
N VAL A 162 -10.15 -2.85 -9.02
CA VAL A 162 -9.31 -3.76 -8.23
C VAL A 162 -10.19 -4.84 -7.60
N PRO A 163 -10.11 -6.10 -8.06
CA PRO A 163 -10.89 -7.19 -7.49
C PRO A 163 -10.58 -7.37 -6.00
N GLU A 164 -11.60 -7.41 -5.13
CA GLU A 164 -11.38 -7.52 -3.69
C GLU A 164 -10.67 -8.83 -3.30
N ARG A 165 -10.82 -9.90 -4.09
CA ARG A 165 -10.09 -11.16 -3.88
C ARG A 165 -8.57 -11.01 -4.02
N GLU A 166 -8.11 -10.08 -4.85
CA GLU A 166 -6.68 -9.81 -5.05
C GLU A 166 -6.16 -8.84 -4.00
N PHE A 167 -6.88 -7.75 -3.74
CA PHE A 167 -6.46 -6.76 -2.76
C PHE A 167 -7.59 -6.13 -1.98
N LYS A 168 -7.35 -6.03 -0.68
CA LYS A 168 -8.12 -5.18 0.22
C LYS A 168 -7.21 -4.16 0.91
N PHE A 169 -7.28 -2.91 0.46
CA PHE A 169 -6.68 -1.69 1.04
C PHE A 169 -7.43 -1.08 2.23
N TYR A 170 -6.68 -0.52 3.17
CA TYR A 170 -7.20 0.09 4.39
C TYR A 170 -6.43 1.36 4.75
N ARG A 171 -7.15 2.31 5.34
CA ARG A 171 -6.60 3.47 6.04
C ARG A 171 -6.97 3.36 7.52
N GLU A 172 -6.11 3.86 8.39
CA GLU A 172 -6.43 4.04 9.81
C GLU A 172 -7.54 5.09 9.95
#